data_AF-A0AA35RPD5-F1
#
_entry.id   AF-A0AA35RPD5-F1
#
_cell.length_a   1.000
_cell.length_b   1.000
_cell.length_c   1.000
_cell.angle_alpha   90.00
_cell.angle_beta   90.00
_cell.angle_gamma   90.00
#
_symmetry.space_group_name_H-M   'P 1'
#
loop_
_entity.id
_entity.type
_entity.pdbx_description
1 polymer ?
#
loop_
_entity_poly.entity_id
_entity_poly.type
_entity_poly.pdbx_seq_one_letter_code
_entity_poly.pdbx_strand_id
1 'polypeptide(L)'
;MEKIRELISLLESGVEDYDAQLKVMQAERLKYIRLSMTNGFGTEEGDSKESWLLHLKQLEDALTLRRDSIRQAIQQTAEDIQKEENA
;
A
#
# COMPACT_ATOMS: atom_id res chain seq x y z
N MET A 1 -23.98 -11.56 -10.59
CA MET A 1 -23.95 -10.12 -10.95
C MET A 1 -23.71 -9.21 -9.75
N GLU A 2 -24.38 -9.40 -8.61
CA GLU A 2 -24.21 -8.51 -7.45
C GLU A 2 -22.81 -8.59 -6.80
N LYS A 3 -22.29 -9.80 -6.57
CA LYS A 3 -20.92 -10.01 -6.06
C LYS A 3 -19.83 -9.36 -6.92
N ILE A 4 -20.02 -9.33 -8.25
CA ILE A 4 -19.10 -8.68 -9.17
C ILE A 4 -19.15 -7.16 -9.00
N ARG A 5 -20.33 -6.57 -8.80
CA ARG A 5 -20.47 -5.13 -8.54
C ARG A 5 -19.86 -4.73 -7.21
N GLU A 6 -20.10 -5.52 -6.16
CA GLU A 6 -19.48 -5.31 -4.85
C GLU A 6 -17.96 -5.38 -4.92
N LEU A 7 -17.40 -6.39 -5.63
CA LEU A 7 -15.96 -6.47 -5.86
C LEU A 7 -15.44 -5.23 -6.61
N ILE A 8 -16.10 -4.79 -7.68
CA ILE A 8 -15.68 -3.61 -8.44
C ILE A 8 -15.60 -2.38 -7.52
N SER A 9 -16.64 -2.13 -6.72
CA SER A 9 -16.66 -0.98 -5.79
C SER A 9 -15.53 -1.06 -4.75
N LEU A 10 -15.27 -2.25 -4.19
CA LEU A 10 -14.17 -2.47 -3.25
C LEU A 10 -12.80 -2.29 -3.91
N LEU A 11 -12.65 -2.71 -5.17
CA LEU A 11 -11.41 -2.55 -5.93
C LEU A 11 -11.16 -1.09 -6.28
N GLU A 12 -12.17 -0.35 -6.71
CA GLU A 12 -12.06 1.08 -7.02
C GLU A 12 -11.57 1.86 -5.79
N SER A 13 -12.25 1.70 -4.65
CA SER A 13 -11.83 2.32 -3.39
C SER A 13 -10.45 1.84 -2.94
N GLY A 14 -10.17 0.53 -3.05
CA GLY A 14 -8.88 -0.05 -2.67
C GLY A 14 -7.71 0.48 -3.50
N VAL A 15 -7.91 0.67 -4.80
CA VAL A 15 -6.91 1.21 -5.75
C VAL A 15 -6.70 2.70 -5.54
N GLU A 16 -7.76 3.48 -5.32
CA GLU A 16 -7.65 4.92 -5.02
C GLU A 16 -6.83 5.17 -3.75
N ASP A 17 -7.14 4.44 -2.68
CA ASP A 17 -6.37 4.49 -1.44
C ASP A 17 -4.90 4.08 -1.65
N TYR A 18 -4.66 3.03 -2.45
CA TYR A 18 -3.31 2.55 -2.75
C TYR A 18 -2.50 3.63 -3.49
N ASP A 19 -3.09 4.29 -4.48
CA ASP A 19 -2.46 5.38 -5.22
C ASP A 19 -2.16 6.58 -4.31
N ALA A 20 -3.08 6.92 -3.41
CA ALA A 20 -2.86 7.96 -2.41
C ALA A 20 -1.66 7.64 -1.49
N GLN A 21 -1.58 6.42 -0.98
CA GLN A 21 -0.46 5.99 -0.13
C GLN A 21 0.86 5.90 -0.91
N LEU A 22 0.82 5.50 -2.18
CA LEU A 22 2.01 5.46 -3.03
C LEU A 22 2.60 6.86 -3.22
N LYS A 23 1.76 7.89 -3.40
CA LYS A 23 2.20 9.28 -3.49
C LYS A 23 2.85 9.76 -2.19
N VAL A 24 2.29 9.39 -1.04
CA VAL A 24 2.90 9.68 0.28
C VAL A 24 4.29 9.03 0.38
N MET A 25 4.40 7.73 0.05
CA MET A 25 5.68 7.03 0.06
C MET A 25 6.72 7.67 -0.87
N GLN A 26 6.32 8.10 -2.06
CA GLN A 26 7.20 8.80 -2.99
C GLN A 26 7.67 10.15 -2.42
N ALA A 27 6.78 10.91 -1.79
CA ALA A 27 7.12 12.19 -1.16
C ALA A 27 8.11 11.99 0.01
N GLU A 28 7.88 11.00 0.88
CA GLU A 28 8.79 10.67 1.99
C GLU A 28 10.14 10.16 1.49
N ARG A 29 10.18 9.35 0.43
CA ARG A 29 11.44 8.93 -0.22
C ARG A 29 12.24 10.12 -0.75
N LEU A 30 11.57 11.07 -1.40
CA LEU A 30 12.23 12.29 -1.88
C LEU A 30 12.79 13.14 -0.73
N LYS A 31 12.04 13.25 0.38
CA LYS A 31 12.50 13.93 1.59
C LYS A 31 13.73 13.25 2.18
N TYR A 32 13.73 11.93 2.30
CA TYR A 32 14.88 11.15 2.75
C TYR A 32 16.14 11.36 1.88
N ILE A 33 15.98 11.35 0.55
CA ILE A 33 17.08 11.61 -0.38
C ILE A 33 17.66 13.02 -0.13
N ARG A 34 16.80 14.04 0.00
CA ARG A 34 17.22 15.40 0.30
C ARG A 34 18.02 15.47 1.60
N LEU A 35 17.50 14.89 2.68
CA LEU A 35 18.19 14.85 3.98
C LEU A 35 19.54 14.13 3.88
N SER A 36 19.62 13.06 3.10
CA SER A 36 20.87 12.32 2.86
C SER A 36 21.91 13.15 2.11
N MET A 37 21.49 13.98 1.16
CA MET A 37 22.40 14.85 0.40
C MET A 37 22.90 16.03 1.23
N THR A 38 22.08 16.53 2.17
CA THR A 38 22.41 17.72 2.98
C THR A 38 22.95 17.38 4.37
N ASN A 39 23.16 16.10 4.70
CA ASN A 39 23.39 15.63 6.07
C ASN A 39 22.38 16.23 7.08
N GLY A 40 21.11 16.36 6.65
CA GLY A 40 20.05 17.04 7.40
C GLY A 40 19.32 16.17 8.42
N PHE A 41 19.77 14.93 8.65
CA PHE A 41 19.17 14.05 9.65
C PHE A 41 19.44 14.57 11.06
N GLY A 42 18.47 14.42 11.95
CA GLY A 42 18.65 14.69 13.36
C GLY A 42 19.45 13.59 14.06
N THR A 43 19.74 13.81 15.34
CA THR A 43 20.39 12.81 16.21
C THR A 43 19.42 12.15 17.20
N GLU A 44 18.17 12.62 17.24
CA GLU A 44 17.13 12.13 18.14
C GLU A 44 16.32 10.98 17.51
N GLU A 45 15.69 10.19 18.37
CA GLU A 45 14.74 9.16 17.96
C GLU A 45 13.58 9.81 17.18
N GLY A 46 13.27 9.30 15.99
CA GLY A 46 12.26 9.86 15.09
C GLY A 46 12.80 10.74 13.97
N ASP A 47 13.99 11.34 14.14
CA ASP A 47 14.63 12.18 13.11
C ASP A 47 15.99 11.66 12.63
N SER A 48 16.52 10.61 13.27
CA SER A 48 17.73 9.91 12.83
C SER A 48 17.54 9.24 11.47
N LYS A 49 18.66 9.01 10.77
CA LYS A 49 18.67 8.32 9.48
C LYS A 49 18.05 6.92 9.58
N GLU A 50 18.32 6.21 10.66
CA GLU A 50 17.77 4.89 10.94
C GLU A 50 16.26 4.94 11.17
N SER A 51 15.78 5.95 11.92
CA SER A 51 14.34 6.18 12.12
C SER A 51 13.61 6.43 10.80
N TRP A 52 14.24 7.22 9.92
CA TRP A 52 13.75 7.48 8.58
C TRP A 52 13.68 6.22 7.71
N LEU A 53 14.73 5.39 7.72
CA LEU A 53 14.73 4.13 6.98
C LEU A 53 13.65 3.17 7.49
N LEU A 54 13.45 3.09 8.80
CA LEU A 54 12.39 2.30 9.40
C LEU A 54 11.00 2.82 8.97
N HIS A 55 10.79 4.13 9.00
CA HIS A 55 9.55 4.75 8.54
C HIS A 55 9.25 4.43 7.07
N LEU A 56 10.24 4.58 6.18
CA LEU A 56 10.10 4.23 4.76
C LEU A 56 9.79 2.75 4.56
N LYS A 57 10.39 1.87 5.38
CA LYS A 57 10.11 0.43 5.32
C LYS A 57 8.68 0.12 5.74
N GLN A 58 8.18 0.75 6.80
CA GLN A 58 6.78 0.60 7.24
C GLN A 58 5.79 1.04 6.15
N LEU A 59 6.07 2.14 5.44
CA LEU A 59 5.24 2.57 4.31
C LEU A 59 5.24 1.56 3.16
N GLU A 60 6.41 0.99 2.84
CA GLU A 60 6.54 -0.05 1.82
C GLU A 60 5.81 -1.35 2.18
N ASP A 61 5.92 -1.78 3.44
CA ASP A 61 5.26 -2.97 3.94
C ASP A 61 3.74 -2.78 3.94
N ALA A 62 3.24 -1.60 4.31
CA ALA A 62 1.82 -1.26 4.25
C ALA A 62 1.25 -1.30 2.84
N LEU A 63 1.98 -0.73 1.86
CA LEU A 63 1.60 -0.79 0.44
C LEU A 63 1.57 -2.24 -0.07
N THR A 64 2.58 -3.02 0.31
CA THR A 64 2.67 -4.44 -0.07
C THR A 64 1.48 -5.23 0.47
N LEU A 65 1.16 -5.05 1.75
CA LEU A 65 0.01 -5.69 2.39
C LEU A 65 -1.31 -5.33 1.70
N ARG A 66 -1.49 -4.05 1.36
CA ARG A 66 -2.71 -3.58 0.68
C ARG A 66 -2.85 -4.19 -0.71
N ARG A 67 -1.78 -4.20 -1.51
CA ARG A 67 -1.76 -4.87 -2.82
C ARG A 67 -2.11 -6.35 -2.71
N ASP A 68 -1.53 -7.04 -1.73
CA ASP A 68 -1.75 -8.47 -1.55
C ASP A 68 -3.18 -8.77 -1.09
N SER A 69 -3.76 -7.89 -0.27
CA SER A 69 -5.18 -7.97 0.15
C SER A 69 -6.13 -7.80 -1.03
N ILE A 70 -5.86 -6.81 -1.91
CA ILE A 70 -6.63 -6.60 -3.15
C ILE A 70 -6.57 -7.87 -4.02
N ARG A 71 -5.37 -8.44 -4.22
CA ARG A 71 -5.18 -9.67 -4.99
C ARG A 71 -5.97 -10.85 -4.39
N GLN A 72 -5.93 -11.00 -3.07
CA GLN A 72 -6.68 -12.06 -2.38
C GLN A 72 -8.20 -11.89 -2.53
N ALA A 73 -8.72 -10.66 -2.41
CA ALA A 73 -10.15 -10.40 -2.60
C ALA A 73 -10.64 -10.75 -4.01
N ILE A 74 -9.85 -10.44 -5.04
CA ILE A 74 -10.13 -10.83 -6.43
C ILE A 74 -10.17 -12.36 -6.55
N GLN A 75 -9.15 -13.03 -6.04
CA GLN A 75 -9.04 -14.49 -6.13
C GLN A 75 -10.22 -15.18 -5.42
N GLN A 76 -10.54 -14.75 -4.19
CA GLN A 76 -11.65 -15.31 -3.43
C GLN A 76 -12.98 -15.13 -4.16
N THR A 77 -13.23 -13.94 -4.73
CA THR A 77 -14.47 -13.68 -5.47
C THR A 77 -14.57 -14.55 -6.73
N ALA A 78 -13.46 -14.73 -7.45
CA ALA A 78 -13.43 -15.62 -8.62
C ALA A 78 -13.72 -17.08 -8.24
N GLU A 79 -13.12 -17.57 -7.14
CA GLU A 79 -13.39 -18.91 -6.62
C GLU A 79 -14.85 -19.09 -6.20
N ASP A 80 -15.45 -18.09 -5.58
CA ASP A 80 -16.85 -18.13 -5.15
C ASP A 80 -17.81 -18.17 -6.35
N ILE A 81 -17.56 -17.37 -7.39
CA ILE A 81 -18.34 -17.40 -8.65
C ILE A 81 -18.22 -18.79 -9.30
N GLN A 82 -17.00 -19.33 -9.38
CA GLN A 82 -16.78 -20.64 -10.00
C GLN A 82 -17.49 -21.78 -9.26
N LYS A 83 -17.58 -21.70 -7.93
CA LYS A 83 -18.33 -22.66 -7.11
C LYS A 83 -19.83 -22.55 -7.36
N GLU A 84 -20.37 -21.33 -7.48
CA GLU A 84 -21.79 -21.10 -7.79
C GLU A 84 -22.17 -21.63 -9.18
N GLU A 85 -21.27 -21.54 -10.17
CA GLU A 85 -21.53 -22.05 -11.53
C GLU A 85 -21.48 -23.59 -11.63
N ASN A 86 -20.78 -24.25 -10.69
CA ASN A 86 -20.62 -25.70 -10.66
C ASN A 86 -21.58 -26.42 -9.68
N ALA A 87 -22.40 -25.66 -8.96
CA ALA A 87 -23.39 -26.16 -7.99
C ALA A 87 -24.79 -26.27 -8.61
#